data_AF-A0A4X2LL69-F1
#
_entry.id   AF-A0A4X2LL69-F1
#
_cell.length_a   1.000
_cell.length_b   1.000
_cell.length_c   1.000
_cell.angle_alpha   90.00
_cell.angle_beta   90.00
_cell.angle_gamma   90.00
#
_symmetry.space_group_name_H-M   'P 1'
#
loop_
_entity.id
_entity.type
_entity.pdbx_description
1 polymer ?
#
loop_
_entity_poly.entity_id
_entity_poly.type
_entity_poly.pdbx_seq_one_letter_code
_entity_poly.pdbx_strand_id
1 'polypeptide(L)'
;MASAGLQLLAFILALSGICGIITATLLPNWKVNANVGSNIITAIIQLQGLWMDCTWYSTGMFSCTMKHSILALPVYVQTARTTMVLACILSALGICISTVGMKCTQLGGDRETKSRTTFAGGLCFILSGLFEKAL
;
A
#
# COMPACT_ATOMS: atom_id res chain seq x y z
N MET A 1 1.43 32.45 1.15
CA MET A 1 0.33 31.46 1.21
C MET A 1 0.44 30.53 0.01
N ALA A 2 0.41 29.21 0.20
CA ALA A 2 0.34 28.28 -0.93
C ALA A 2 -0.92 28.56 -1.78
N SER A 3 -0.74 28.60 -3.09
CA SER A 3 -1.81 28.72 -4.10
C SER A 3 -2.81 27.58 -3.92
N ALA A 4 -4.10 27.87 -4.13
CA ALA A 4 -5.15 26.84 -4.10
C ALA A 4 -4.87 25.73 -5.13
N GLY A 5 -4.28 26.07 -6.28
CA GLY A 5 -3.89 25.11 -7.31
C GLY A 5 -2.82 24.12 -6.84
N LEU A 6 -1.82 24.58 -6.07
CA LEU A 6 -0.77 23.70 -5.54
C LEU A 6 -1.33 22.73 -4.48
N GLN A 7 -2.29 23.18 -3.66
CA GLN A 7 -2.94 22.34 -2.67
C GLN A 7 -3.82 21.26 -3.34
N LEU A 8 -4.49 21.59 -4.44
CA LEU A 8 -5.28 20.64 -5.23
C LEU A 8 -4.39 19.59 -5.90
N LEU A 9 -3.29 20.04 -6.51
CA LEU A 9 -2.30 19.16 -7.13
C LEU A 9 -1.74 18.16 -6.11
N ALA A 10 -1.32 18.64 -4.94
CA ALA A 10 -0.81 17.79 -3.87
C ALA A 10 -1.84 16.75 -3.41
N PHE A 11 -3.12 17.14 -3.32
CA PHE A 11 -4.20 16.21 -2.96
C PHE A 11 -4.42 15.12 -4.02
N ILE A 12 -4.38 15.47 -5.31
CA ILE A 12 -4.49 14.49 -6.41
C ILE A 12 -3.30 13.52 -6.39
N LEU A 13 -2.08 14.02 -6.18
CA LEU A 13 -0.91 13.16 -6.05
C LEU A 13 -1.05 12.21 -4.86
N ALA A 14 -1.52 12.70 -3.71
CA ALA A 14 -1.75 11.88 -2.52
C ALA A 14 -2.79 10.76 -2.78
N LEU A 15 -3.88 11.07 -3.49
CA LEU A 15 -4.88 10.08 -3.91
C LEU A 15 -4.28 9.00 -4.83
N SER A 16 -3.47 9.41 -5.82
CA SER A 16 -2.79 8.46 -6.71
C SER A 16 -1.80 7.56 -5.96
N GLY A 17 -1.08 8.10 -4.97
CA GLY A 17 -0.17 7.33 -4.12
C GLY A 17 -0.89 6.23 -3.36
N ILE A 18 -2.05 6.52 -2.76
CA ILE A 18 -2.84 5.54 -2.01
C ILE A 18 -3.40 4.45 -2.92
N CYS A 19 -3.85 4.81 -4.12
CA CYS A 19 -4.26 3.82 -5.11
C CYS A 19 -3.10 2.86 -5.45
N GLY A 20 -1.88 3.40 -5.57
CA GLY A 20 -0.65 2.62 -5.72
C GLY A 20 -0.42 1.65 -4.56
N ILE A 21 -0.47 2.12 -3.31
CA ILE A 21 -0.26 1.31 -2.10
C ILE A 21 -1.29 0.17 -2.00
N ILE A 22 -2.57 0.47 -2.26
CA ILE A 22 -3.65 -0.53 -2.24
C ILE A 22 -3.41 -1.58 -3.33
N THR A 23 -3.06 -1.14 -4.54
CA THR A 23 -2.77 -2.04 -5.65
C THR A 23 -1.56 -2.93 -5.34
N ALA A 24 -0.47 -2.36 -4.82
CA ALA A 24 0.72 -3.09 -4.40
C ALA A 24 0.40 -4.12 -3.31
N THR A 25 -0.47 -3.79 -2.35
CA THR A 25 -0.90 -4.71 -1.29
C THR A 25 -1.68 -5.92 -1.83
N LEU A 26 -2.53 -5.72 -2.85
CA LEU A 26 -3.38 -6.77 -3.42
C LEU A 26 -2.67 -7.64 -4.46
N LEU A 27 -1.66 -7.09 -5.13
CA LEU A 27 -0.99 -7.74 -6.25
C LEU A 27 -0.18 -8.98 -5.78
N PRO A 28 -0.29 -10.14 -6.45
CA PRO A 28 0.43 -11.35 -6.06
C PRO A 28 1.85 -11.47 -6.63
N ASN A 29 2.35 -10.46 -7.35
CA ASN A 29 3.66 -10.45 -8.02
C ASN A 29 4.82 -9.97 -7.14
N TRP A 30 4.72 -10.15 -5.81
CA TRP A 30 5.78 -9.73 -4.88
C TRP A 30 7.05 -10.54 -5.05
N LYS A 31 6.90 -11.84 -5.28
CA LYS A 31 8.01 -12.73 -5.59
C LYS A 31 7.56 -13.74 -6.63
N VAL A 32 8.23 -13.73 -7.77
CA VAL A 32 7.99 -14.70 -8.84
C VAL A 32 9.08 -15.76 -8.75
N ASN A 33 8.71 -16.97 -8.34
CA ASN A 33 9.59 -18.11 -8.39
C ASN A 33 9.25 -18.93 -9.64
N ALA A 34 10.18 -18.93 -10.60
CA ALA A 34 10.14 -19.85 -11.74
C ALA A 34 10.92 -21.11 -11.35
N ASN A 35 10.23 -22.12 -10.84
CA ASN A 35 10.86 -23.42 -10.56
C ASN A 35 11.01 -24.20 -11.87
N VAL A 36 12.05 -23.87 -12.63
CA VAL A 36 12.56 -24.62 -13.79
C VAL A 36 13.75 -25.46 -13.35
N GLY A 37 13.53 -26.45 -12.48
CA GLY A 37 14.59 -27.28 -11.91
C GLY A 37 14.17 -28.74 -11.77
N SER A 38 15.04 -29.64 -12.25
CA SER A 38 14.88 -31.07 -12.55
C SER A 38 14.46 -32.02 -11.40
N ASN A 39 13.64 -31.60 -10.43
CA ASN A 39 13.25 -32.46 -9.31
C ASN A 39 11.82 -32.27 -8.76
N ILE A 40 10.89 -31.70 -9.55
CA ILE A 40 9.46 -31.74 -9.22
C ILE A 40 8.69 -31.99 -10.52
N ILE A 41 7.75 -32.94 -10.48
CA ILE A 41 7.00 -33.57 -11.58
C ILE A 41 6.13 -32.58 -12.43
N THR A 42 6.23 -31.27 -12.24
CA THR A 42 5.49 -30.26 -13.01
C THR A 42 6.33 -28.99 -13.21
N ALA A 43 6.37 -28.46 -14.45
CA ALA A 43 6.81 -27.09 -14.69
C ALA A 43 5.70 -26.14 -14.18
N ILE A 44 5.99 -25.40 -13.11
CA ILE A 44 5.03 -24.51 -12.44
C ILE A 44 5.65 -23.14 -12.22
N ILE A 45 4.93 -22.09 -12.62
CA ILE A 45 5.29 -20.71 -12.29
C ILE A 45 4.54 -20.38 -11.00
N GLN A 46 5.26 -20.12 -9.92
CA GLN A 46 4.69 -19.78 -8.62
C GLN A 46 4.80 -18.27 -8.41
N LEU A 47 3.65 -17.59 -8.42
CA LEU A 47 3.51 -16.19 -8.02
C LEU A 47 3.19 -16.16 -6.53
N GLN A 48 4.16 -15.74 -5.76
CA GLN A 48 4.08 -15.65 -4.32
C GLN A 48 3.68 -14.21 -3.96
N GLY A 49 2.41 -14.03 -3.63
CA GLY A 49 1.86 -12.75 -3.20
C GLY A 49 1.93 -12.56 -1.70
N LEU A 50 1.66 -11.33 -1.27
CA LEU A 50 1.64 -11.00 0.14
C LEU A 50 0.47 -11.69 0.85
N TRP A 51 -0.72 -11.79 0.25
CA TRP A 51 -1.94 -12.39 0.83
C TRP A 51 -2.37 -13.71 0.17
N MET A 52 -2.11 -13.86 -1.12
CA MET A 52 -2.44 -15.05 -1.91
C MET A 52 -1.19 -15.59 -2.62
N ASP A 53 -1.08 -16.90 -2.71
CA ASP A 53 -0.15 -17.54 -3.65
C ASP A 53 -0.94 -18.05 -4.85
N CYS A 54 -0.46 -17.75 -6.05
CA CYS A 54 -1.04 -18.26 -7.28
C CYS A 54 -0.01 -19.15 -7.98
N THR A 55 -0.43 -20.34 -8.39
CA THR A 55 0.41 -21.28 -9.13
C THR A 55 -0.18 -21.49 -10.51
N TRP A 56 0.64 -21.26 -11.54
CA TRP A 56 0.30 -21.52 -12.93
C TRP A 56 0.89 -22.86 -13.35
N TYR A 57 0.03 -23.84 -13.60
CA TYR A 57 0.42 -25.16 -14.06
C TYR A 57 0.53 -25.20 -15.59
N SER A 58 1.53 -25.91 -16.12
CA SER A 58 1.68 -26.12 -17.56
C SER A 58 0.50 -26.87 -18.21
N THR A 59 -0.39 -27.48 -17.42
CA THR A 59 -1.64 -28.12 -17.86
C THR A 59 -2.76 -27.11 -18.18
N GLY A 60 -2.50 -25.80 -18.05
CA GLY A 60 -3.48 -24.74 -18.29
C GLY A 60 -4.38 -24.44 -17.09
N MET A 61 -4.14 -25.09 -15.95
CA MET A 61 -4.84 -24.79 -14.69
C MET A 61 -4.16 -23.64 -13.95
N PHE A 62 -4.96 -22.65 -13.55
CA PHE A 62 -4.56 -21.58 -12.64
C PHE A 62 -5.24 -21.76 -11.30
N SER A 63 -4.46 -21.93 -10.23
CA SER A 63 -4.98 -22.12 -8.88
C SER A 63 -4.37 -21.09 -7.95
N CYS A 64 -5.21 -20.27 -7.32
CA CYS A 64 -4.82 -19.33 -6.27
C CYS A 64 -5.31 -19.83 -4.92
N THR A 65 -4.40 -19.87 -3.95
CA THR A 65 -4.70 -20.28 -2.58
C THR A 65 -4.44 -19.11 -1.64
N MET A 66 -5.39 -18.83 -0.75
CA MET A 66 -5.22 -17.82 0.30
C MET A 66 -4.33 -18.39 1.41
N LYS A 67 -3.33 -17.62 1.85
CA LYS A 67 -2.50 -18.02 3.00
C LYS A 67 -3.26 -17.80 4.31
N HIS A 68 -3.98 -18.82 4.78
CA HIS A 68 -4.78 -18.76 6.02
C HIS A 68 -3.94 -18.84 7.31
N SER A 69 -2.76 -19.46 7.29
CA SER A 69 -1.89 -19.57 8.46
C SER A 69 -0.89 -18.42 8.53
N ILE A 70 -1.09 -17.51 9.49
CA ILE A 70 -0.15 -16.42 9.82
C ILE A 70 1.09 -16.97 10.55
N LEU A 71 0.94 -18.07 11.30
CA LEU A 71 1.96 -18.58 12.23
C LEU A 71 3.04 -19.46 11.58
N ALA A 72 2.79 -19.98 10.37
CA ALA A 72 3.74 -20.81 9.61
C ALA A 72 4.49 -20.02 8.53
N LEU A 73 4.27 -18.70 8.46
CA LEU A 73 4.81 -17.85 7.41
C LEU A 73 6.16 -17.27 7.84
N PRO A 74 7.17 -17.19 6.96
CA PRO A 74 8.47 -16.63 7.32
C PRO A 74 8.34 -15.17 7.78
N VAL A 75 9.09 -14.83 8.82
CA VAL A 75 9.04 -13.54 9.55
C VAL A 75 9.04 -12.33 8.61
N TYR A 76 9.85 -12.36 7.53
CA TYR A 76 9.94 -11.24 6.58
C TYR A 76 8.60 -10.92 5.89
N VAL A 77 7.76 -11.94 5.59
CA VAL A 77 6.44 -11.75 4.95
C VAL A 77 5.44 -11.20 5.95
N GLN A 78 5.53 -11.62 7.21
CA GLN A 78 4.66 -11.10 8.27
C GLN A 78 4.97 -9.64 8.56
N THR A 79 6.25 -9.26 8.65
CA THR A 79 6.67 -7.86 8.80
C THR A 79 6.15 -7.02 7.63
N ALA A 80 6.31 -7.50 6.39
CA ALA A 80 5.81 -6.83 5.19
C ALA A 80 4.29 -6.60 5.21
N ARG A 81 3.50 -7.60 5.64
CA ARG A 81 2.04 -7.44 5.82
C ARG A 81 1.73 -6.35 6.84
N THR A 82 2.41 -6.36 7.97
CA THR A 82 2.15 -5.39 9.04
C THR A 82 2.51 -3.97 8.61
N THR A 83 3.64 -3.75 7.93
CA THR A 83 4.06 -2.43 7.46
C THR A 83 3.13 -1.90 6.37
N MET A 84 2.69 -2.74 5.43
CA MET A 84 1.71 -2.36 4.40
C MET A 84 0.35 -1.99 4.99
N VAL A 85 -0.17 -2.77 5.95
CA VAL A 85 -1.42 -2.44 6.64
C VAL A 85 -1.28 -1.12 7.40
N LEU A 86 -0.15 -0.91 8.09
CA LEU A 86 0.12 0.34 8.81
C LEU A 86 0.18 1.54 7.87
N ALA A 87 0.83 1.38 6.71
CA ALA A 87 0.90 2.41 5.66
C ALA A 87 -0.49 2.76 5.13
N CYS A 88 -1.35 1.77 4.86
CA CYS A 88 -2.75 2.00 4.47
C CYS A 88 -3.53 2.81 5.52
N ILE A 89 -3.40 2.47 6.81
CA ILE A 89 -4.07 3.19 7.90
C ILE A 89 -3.56 4.64 7.98
N LEU A 90 -2.24 4.83 7.95
CA LEU A 90 -1.62 6.14 8.05
C LEU A 90 -1.95 7.03 6.85
N SER A 91 -2.02 6.45 5.66
CA SER A 91 -2.49 7.07 4.43
C SER A 91 -3.97 7.51 4.52
N ALA A 92 -4.85 6.66 5.04
CA ALA A 92 -6.26 6.99 5.21
C ALA A 92 -6.45 8.18 6.19
N LEU A 93 -5.73 8.14 7.31
CA LEU A 93 -5.69 9.26 8.26
C LEU A 93 -5.13 10.54 7.61
N GLY A 94 -4.08 10.42 6.80
CA GLY A 94 -3.51 11.51 6.02
C GLY A 94 -4.53 12.18 5.09
N ILE A 95 -5.36 11.40 4.37
CA ILE A 95 -6.46 11.95 3.56
C ILE A 95 -7.44 12.71 4.45
N CYS A 96 -7.95 12.09 5.52
CA CYS A 96 -8.96 12.69 6.40
C CYS A 96 -8.48 14.03 6.98
N ILE A 97 -7.21 14.08 7.39
CA ILE A 97 -6.59 15.29 7.92
C ILE A 97 -6.41 16.33 6.81
N SER A 98 -5.99 15.90 5.61
CA SER A 98 -5.77 16.79 4.46
C SER A 98 -7.07 17.42 3.95
N THR A 99 -8.17 16.67 3.91
CA THR A 99 -9.48 17.20 3.47
C THR A 99 -10.02 18.27 4.41
N VAL A 100 -9.80 18.14 5.73
CA VAL A 100 -10.16 19.16 6.72
C VAL A 100 -9.24 20.39 6.61
N GLY A 101 -7.98 20.20 6.25
CA GLY A 101 -6.99 21.27 6.05
C GLY A 101 -7.15 22.11 4.77
N MET A 102 -7.92 21.65 3.77
CA MET A 102 -8.08 22.34 2.49
C MET A 102 -8.88 23.63 2.56
N LYS A 103 -8.41 24.70 1.89
CA LYS A 103 -9.11 26.00 1.86
C LYS A 103 -10.57 25.88 1.42
N CYS A 104 -10.90 24.94 0.54
CA CYS A 104 -12.25 24.66 0.03
C CYS A 104 -13.19 24.03 1.08
N THR A 105 -12.66 23.42 2.14
CA THR A 105 -13.46 22.84 3.23
C THR A 105 -13.63 23.89 4.32
N GLN A 106 -14.80 24.52 4.38
CA GLN A 106 -15.17 25.44 5.45
C GLN A 106 -15.72 24.67 6.65
N LEU A 107 -14.84 24.04 7.44
CA LEU A 107 -15.23 23.38 8.68
C LEU A 107 -15.18 24.28 9.93
N GLY A 108 -14.97 25.60 9.78
CA GLY A 108 -14.86 26.53 10.90
C GLY A 108 -13.62 26.29 11.76
N GLY A 109 -12.56 27.06 11.54
CA GLY A 109 -11.32 26.93 12.30
C GLY A 109 -10.31 28.01 11.93
N ASP A 110 -9.47 28.39 12.89
CA ASP A 110 -8.44 29.41 12.70
C ASP A 110 -7.42 29.00 11.61
N ARG A 111 -6.87 29.99 10.92
CA ARG A 111 -5.87 29.81 9.84
C ARG A 111 -4.64 29.03 10.32
N GLU A 112 -4.23 29.22 11.57
CA GLU A 112 -3.08 28.54 12.16
C GLU A 112 -3.37 27.05 12.38
N THR A 113 -4.55 26.72 12.92
CA THR A 113 -4.98 25.33 13.13
C THR A 113 -5.08 24.59 11.79
N LYS A 114 -5.63 25.24 10.76
CA LYS A 114 -5.75 24.67 9.41
C LYS A 114 -4.39 24.39 8.74
N SER A 115 -3.41 25.27 8.98
CA SER A 115 -2.03 25.10 8.53
C SER A 115 -1.35 23.91 9.23
N ARG A 116 -1.48 23.82 10.56
CA ARG A 116 -0.95 22.71 11.37
C ARG A 116 -1.53 21.36 10.96
N THR A 117 -2.84 21.29 10.75
CA THR A 117 -3.53 20.08 10.28
C THR A 117 -3.02 19.66 8.91
N THR A 118 -2.87 20.59 7.96
CA THR A 118 -2.32 20.28 6.63
C THR A 118 -0.88 19.74 6.72
N PHE A 119 -0.05 20.33 7.58
CA PHE A 119 1.32 19.87 7.80
C PHE A 119 1.37 18.48 8.44
N ALA A 120 0.52 18.23 9.44
CA ALA A 120 0.39 16.91 10.08
C ALA A 120 -0.05 15.83 9.07
N GLY A 121 -1.02 16.15 8.20
CA GLY A 121 -1.47 15.25 7.14
C GLY A 121 -0.35 14.90 6.16
N GLY A 122 0.43 15.90 5.73
CA GLY A 122 1.60 15.67 4.87
C GLY A 122 2.68 14.82 5.54
N LEU A 123 2.92 15.02 6.84
CA LEU A 123 3.88 14.20 7.60
C LEU A 123 3.43 12.74 7.70
N CYS A 124 2.14 12.49 7.92
CA CYS A 124 1.57 11.14 7.89
C CYS A 124 1.80 10.46 6.52
N PHE A 125 1.61 11.19 5.42
CA PHE A 125 1.90 10.67 4.08
C PHE A 125 3.38 10.32 3.86
N ILE A 126 4.30 11.18 4.32
CA ILE A 126 5.74 10.91 4.20
C ILE A 126 6.14 9.70 5.03
N LEU A 127 5.63 9.60 6.26
CA LEU A 127 5.86 8.44 7.13
C LEU A 127 5.30 7.16 6.50
N SER A 128 4.12 7.22 5.89
CA SER A 128 3.53 6.09 5.17
C SER A 128 4.42 5.61 4.02
N GLY A 129 4.97 6.53 3.23
CA GLY A 129 5.89 6.20 2.14
C GLY A 129 7.23 5.63 2.64
N LEU A 130 7.71 6.08 3.80
CA LEU A 130 8.91 5.51 4.43
C LEU A 130 8.69 4.07 4.91
N PHE A 131 7.51 3.76 5.46
CA PHE A 131 7.17 2.39 5.87
C PHE A 131 7.10 1.42 4.68
N GLU A 132 6.75 1.89 3.48
CA GLU A 132 6.76 1.08 2.26
C GLU A 132 8.18 0.88 1.70
N LYS A 133 9.03 1.90 1.76
CA LYS A 133 10.43 1.85 1.30
C LYS A 133 11.36 1.02 2.19
N ALA A 134 10.98 0.74 3.43
CA ALA A 134 11.79 0.00 4.40
C ALA A 134 11.73 -1.54 4.21
N LEU A 135 11.15 -1.99 3.10
CA LEU A 135 11.04 -3.39 2.70
C LEU A 135 12.02 -3.71 1.55
#